data_AF-E8WMW2-F1
#
_entry.id   AF-E8WMW2-F1
#
_cell.length_a   1.000
_cell.length_b   1.000
_cell.length_c   1.000
_cell.angle_alpha   90.00
_cell.angle_beta   90.00
_cell.angle_gamma   90.00
#
_symmetry.space_group_name_H-M   'P 1'
#
loop_
_entity.id
_entity.type
_entity.pdbx_description
1 polymer ?
#
loop_
_entity_poly.entity_id
_entity_poly.type
_entity_poly.pdbx_seq_one_letter_code
_entity_poly.pdbx_strand_id
1 'polypeptide(L)'
;MNRQKLALFLLLVSLAGAIGYAFLRSPKQQQVATLKNQPGQKATVIRKQPGAPPKTAAAPVSGVVHLELLQREMPGFSGFRRNIFSPLFKEEIKVSALNLPPPPPPKKLPPLPPPLPITPPQEAPPPPPTQEQLDEAELGKFVFIGFLKKGTESTVFLSKGGEIFLAKKGGRIGPKFEVTDVTDDAITIKSVQTDRQLVIPLLENRSLSTRRTTPRP
;
A
#
# COMPACT_ATOMS: atom_id res chain seq x y z
N MET A 1 52.69 8.03 40.85
CA MET A 1 52.01 6.91 40.14
C MET A 1 52.11 7.15 38.64
N ASN A 2 52.43 6.11 37.85
CA ASN A 2 52.66 6.21 36.41
C ASN A 2 51.36 6.67 35.71
N ARG A 3 51.43 7.73 34.89
CA ARG A 3 50.25 8.36 34.24
C ARG A 3 49.40 7.34 33.47
N GLN A 4 50.06 6.32 32.90
CA GLN A 4 49.41 5.20 32.23
C GLN A 4 48.53 4.35 33.16
N LYS A 5 49.00 4.07 34.38
CA LYS A 5 48.23 3.31 35.39
C LYS A 5 47.03 4.12 35.89
N LEU A 6 47.17 5.44 36.00
CA LEU A 6 46.08 6.34 36.39
C LEU A 6 45.01 6.41 35.29
N ALA A 7 45.42 6.58 34.02
CA ALA A 7 44.51 6.58 32.88
C ALA A 7 43.75 5.25 32.77
N LEU A 8 44.46 4.11 32.93
CA LEU A 8 43.84 2.78 32.90
C LEU A 8 42.83 2.62 34.04
N PHE A 9 43.15 3.05 35.26
CA PHE A 9 42.24 2.99 36.40
C PHE A 9 40.96 3.81 36.17
N LEU A 10 41.10 5.04 35.66
CA LEU A 10 39.96 5.89 35.30
C LEU A 10 39.04 5.23 34.25
N LEU A 11 39.64 4.60 33.24
CA LEU A 11 38.91 3.90 32.18
C LEU A 11 38.17 2.67 32.72
N LEU A 12 38.78 1.96 33.67
CA LEU A 12 38.19 0.78 34.32
C LEU A 12 36.99 1.16 35.20
N VAL A 13 37.10 2.26 35.95
CA VAL A 13 35.97 2.80 36.74
C VAL A 13 34.82 3.26 35.83
N SER A 14 35.14 3.96 34.73
CA SER A 14 34.16 4.37 33.73
C SER A 14 33.44 3.16 33.11
N LEU A 15 34.18 2.10 32.74
CA LEU A 15 33.63 0.88 32.17
C LEU A 15 32.70 0.16 33.15
N ALA A 16 33.10 0.03 34.42
CA ALA A 16 32.27 -0.57 35.46
C ALA A 16 30.97 0.22 35.67
N GLY A 17 31.04 1.56 35.67
CA GLY A 17 29.87 2.43 35.73
C GLY A 17 28.92 2.24 34.54
N ALA A 18 29.45 2.13 33.33
CA ALA A 18 28.65 1.90 32.12
C ALA A 18 27.94 0.54 32.14
N ILE A 19 28.61 -0.52 32.60
CA ILE A 19 28.01 -1.85 32.74
C ILE A 19 26.88 -1.82 33.77
N GLY A 20 27.12 -1.23 34.94
CA GLY A 20 26.09 -1.07 35.97
C GLY A 20 24.86 -0.31 35.46
N TYR A 21 25.09 0.80 34.76
CA TYR A 21 24.04 1.59 34.14
C TYR A 21 23.25 0.81 33.08
N ALA A 22 23.92 0.04 32.23
CA ALA A 22 23.28 -0.80 31.22
C ALA A 22 22.40 -1.88 31.84
N PHE A 23 22.84 -2.50 32.94
CA PHE A 23 22.03 -3.49 33.67
C PHE A 23 20.79 -2.86 34.29
N LEU A 24 20.93 -1.70 34.95
CA LEU A 24 19.80 -0.97 35.54
C LEU A 24 18.78 -0.52 34.50
N ARG A 25 19.22 -0.18 33.29
CA ARG A 25 18.36 0.32 32.21
C ARG A 25 17.94 -0.77 31.23
N SER A 26 18.34 -2.02 31.43
CA SER A 26 17.97 -3.13 30.56
C SER A 26 16.45 -3.38 30.67
N PRO A 27 15.68 -3.23 29.58
CA PRO A 27 14.24 -3.49 29.61
C PRO A 27 14.02 -4.99 29.75
N LYS A 28 13.37 -5.41 30.84
CA LYS A 28 12.99 -6.81 31.02
C LYS A 28 11.92 -7.16 29.99
N GLN A 29 12.21 -8.12 29.12
CA GLN A 29 11.23 -8.68 28.20
C GLN A 29 10.10 -9.32 29.01
N GLN A 30 8.88 -8.82 28.82
CA GLN A 30 7.67 -9.42 29.41
C GLN A 30 7.40 -10.74 28.68
N GLN A 31 7.76 -11.85 29.31
CA GLN A 31 7.39 -13.17 28.82
C GLN A 31 5.89 -13.35 29.04
N VAL A 32 5.16 -13.62 27.96
CA VAL A 32 3.70 -13.81 28.01
C VAL A 32 3.40 -15.06 28.84
N ALA A 33 2.47 -14.92 29.80
CA ALA A 33 2.01 -16.03 30.61
C ALA A 33 1.61 -17.21 29.72
N THR A 34 2.11 -18.40 30.07
CA THR A 34 1.83 -19.65 29.36
C THR A 34 0.32 -19.80 29.17
N LEU A 35 -0.12 -19.76 27.91
CA LEU A 35 -1.54 -19.81 27.58
C LEU A 35 -2.11 -21.13 28.07
N LYS A 36 -3.14 -21.04 28.93
CA LYS A 36 -3.84 -22.20 29.53
C LYS A 36 -4.58 -23.06 28.49
N ASN A 37 -4.74 -22.56 27.27
CA ASN A 37 -5.39 -23.28 26.18
C ASN A 37 -4.34 -23.70 25.15
N GLN A 38 -3.99 -24.98 25.19
CA GLN A 38 -3.21 -25.61 24.13
C GLN A 38 -4.13 -25.97 22.96
N PRO A 39 -3.72 -25.71 21.70
CA PRO A 39 -4.48 -26.14 20.53
C PRO A 39 -4.63 -27.67 20.55
N GLY A 40 -5.86 -28.16 20.71
CA GLY A 40 -6.19 -29.58 20.82
C GLY A 40 -6.96 -29.97 22.09
N GLN A 41 -7.07 -29.10 23.09
CA GLN A 41 -7.93 -29.38 24.25
C GLN A 41 -9.41 -29.26 23.88
N LYS A 42 -10.15 -30.36 24.03
CA LYS A 42 -11.61 -30.41 23.84
C LYS A 42 -12.27 -29.68 25.03
N ALA A 43 -13.02 -28.64 24.73
CA ALA A 43 -13.81 -27.92 25.73
C ALA A 43 -14.87 -28.86 26.34
N THR A 44 -14.87 -28.99 27.67
CA THR A 44 -15.92 -29.70 28.40
C THR A 44 -17.22 -28.89 28.31
N VAL A 45 -18.12 -29.33 27.43
CA VAL A 45 -19.48 -28.77 27.34
C VAL A 45 -20.25 -29.22 28.57
N ILE A 46 -20.50 -28.30 29.51
CA ILE A 46 -21.42 -28.52 30.62
C ILE A 46 -22.85 -28.53 30.05
N ARG A 47 -23.38 -29.72 29.80
CA ARG A 47 -24.78 -29.92 29.41
C ARG A 47 -25.67 -29.69 30.62
N LYS A 48 -26.32 -28.53 30.72
CA LYS A 48 -27.27 -28.22 31.79
C LYS A 48 -28.55 -29.04 31.58
N GLN A 49 -28.88 -29.86 32.57
CA GLN A 49 -30.10 -30.69 32.64
C GLN A 49 -31.35 -29.79 32.67
N PRO A 50 -32.45 -30.15 31.97
CA PRO A 50 -33.69 -29.40 32.00
C PRO A 50 -34.47 -29.75 33.27
N GLY A 51 -34.69 -28.78 34.18
CA GLY A 51 -35.61 -29.00 35.30
C GLY A 51 -35.34 -28.26 36.63
N ALA A 52 -34.71 -27.08 36.66
CA ALA A 52 -34.58 -26.31 37.89
C ALA A 52 -35.14 -24.88 37.73
N PRO A 53 -35.97 -24.37 38.68
CA PRO A 53 -36.60 -23.06 38.57
C PRO A 53 -35.59 -21.90 38.74
N PRO A 54 -35.83 -20.73 38.13
CA PRO A 54 -34.88 -19.63 38.12
C PRO A 54 -34.86 -18.92 39.47
N LYS A 55 -33.73 -19.00 40.18
CA LYS A 55 -33.44 -18.15 41.33
C LYS A 55 -32.92 -16.81 40.82
N THR A 56 -33.70 -15.75 41.04
CA THR A 56 -33.34 -14.36 40.78
C THR A 56 -32.14 -13.97 41.64
N ALA A 57 -30.98 -13.77 41.03
CA ALA A 57 -29.89 -12.98 41.59
C ALA A 57 -28.93 -12.55 40.47
N ALA A 58 -28.93 -11.25 40.22
CA ALA A 58 -27.88 -10.38 39.71
C ALA A 58 -26.79 -10.94 38.76
N ALA A 59 -26.72 -10.25 37.61
CA ALA A 59 -25.70 -10.24 36.56
C ALA A 59 -25.77 -11.35 35.50
N PRO A 60 -26.15 -10.95 34.28
CA PRO A 60 -25.55 -11.51 33.08
C PRO A 60 -25.04 -10.34 32.17
N VAL A 61 -24.00 -10.43 31.35
CA VAL A 61 -23.66 -11.57 30.49
C VAL A 61 -22.36 -11.34 29.71
N SER A 62 -21.44 -12.30 29.84
CA SER A 62 -20.83 -12.92 28.67
C SER A 62 -21.86 -13.90 28.07
N GLY A 63 -22.38 -13.60 26.89
CA GLY A 63 -23.17 -14.54 26.09
C GLY A 63 -24.70 -14.39 26.07
N VAL A 64 -25.28 -13.18 26.15
CA VAL A 64 -26.66 -12.99 25.66
C VAL A 64 -26.57 -12.87 24.15
N VAL A 65 -27.11 -13.88 23.48
CA VAL A 65 -27.43 -13.79 22.07
C VAL A 65 -28.71 -12.97 21.97
N HIS A 66 -28.60 -11.73 21.51
CA HIS A 66 -29.75 -10.88 21.23
C HIS A 66 -30.44 -11.37 19.95
N LEU A 67 -31.29 -12.40 20.09
CA LEU A 67 -32.08 -12.98 19.00
C LEU A 67 -33.03 -11.96 18.34
N GLU A 68 -33.38 -10.88 19.04
CA GLU A 68 -34.21 -9.80 18.47
C GLU A 68 -33.50 -9.02 17.35
N LEU A 69 -32.17 -9.01 17.31
CA LEU A 69 -31.43 -8.40 16.20
C LEU A 69 -31.53 -9.20 14.90
N LEU A 70 -31.83 -10.51 14.99
CA LEU A 70 -32.05 -11.38 13.83
C LEU A 70 -33.48 -11.27 13.28
N GLN A 71 -34.41 -10.82 14.10
CA GLN A 71 -35.83 -10.62 13.74
C GLN A 71 -36.13 -9.21 13.23
N ARG A 72 -35.12 -8.33 13.21
CA ARG A 72 -35.25 -7.00 12.60
C ARG A 72 -35.44 -7.17 11.10
N GLU A 73 -36.68 -7.04 10.64
CA GLU A 73 -37.00 -6.89 9.22
C GLU A 73 -36.17 -5.73 8.67
N MET A 74 -35.15 -6.05 7.87
CA MET A 74 -34.36 -5.03 7.19
C MET A 74 -35.30 -4.28 6.24
N PRO A 75 -35.46 -2.96 6.36
CA PRO A 75 -36.25 -2.21 5.41
C PRO A 75 -35.68 -2.48 4.02
N GLY A 76 -36.52 -2.98 3.12
CA GLY A 76 -36.10 -3.39 1.78
C GLY A 76 -35.29 -2.28 1.13
N PHE A 77 -34.08 -2.60 0.69
CA PHE A 77 -33.24 -1.66 -0.04
C PHE A 77 -33.96 -1.30 -1.34
N SER A 78 -34.50 -0.08 -1.42
CA SER A 78 -35.30 0.38 -2.56
C SER A 78 -34.49 0.57 -3.85
N GLY A 79 -33.19 0.30 -3.81
CA GLY A 79 -32.29 0.39 -4.96
C GLY A 79 -32.06 1.84 -5.38
N PHE A 80 -30.84 2.14 -5.83
CA PHE A 80 -30.61 3.40 -6.51
C PHE A 80 -31.10 3.26 -7.96
N ARG A 81 -32.27 3.83 -8.28
CA ARG A 81 -32.87 3.80 -9.64
C ARG A 81 -32.33 4.87 -10.59
N ARG A 82 -31.21 5.51 -10.26
CA ARG A 82 -30.55 6.45 -11.19
C ARG A 82 -29.44 5.70 -11.90
N ASN A 83 -29.46 5.75 -13.23
CA ASN A 83 -28.40 5.20 -14.04
C ASN A 83 -27.15 6.08 -13.86
N ILE A 84 -26.29 5.70 -12.92
CA ILE A 84 -25.00 6.37 -12.64
C ILE A 84 -23.98 6.21 -13.78
N PHE A 85 -24.34 5.47 -14.84
CA PHE A 85 -23.58 5.33 -16.08
C PHE A 85 -24.21 6.08 -17.25
N SER A 86 -25.26 6.88 -17.03
CA SER A 86 -25.71 7.79 -18.08
C SER A 86 -24.62 8.83 -18.34
N PRO A 87 -24.15 9.00 -19.58
CA PRO A 87 -23.13 9.99 -19.89
C PRO A 87 -23.64 11.38 -19.52
N LEU A 88 -22.96 12.02 -18.56
CA LEU A 88 -23.26 13.38 -18.08
C LEU A 88 -23.04 14.46 -19.16
N PHE A 89 -22.57 14.07 -20.35
CA PHE A 89 -22.11 14.95 -21.42
C PHE A 89 -22.92 14.81 -22.71
N LYS A 90 -24.25 14.72 -22.64
CA LYS A 90 -25.11 14.77 -23.84
C LYS A 90 -25.66 16.17 -24.15
N GLU A 91 -25.41 17.17 -23.31
CA GLU A 91 -26.06 18.49 -23.43
C GLU A 91 -25.31 19.56 -24.21
N GLU A 92 -24.12 19.30 -24.74
CA GLU A 92 -23.32 20.34 -25.43
C GLU A 92 -22.92 20.02 -26.87
N ILE A 93 -23.62 19.11 -27.54
CA ILE A 93 -23.51 18.95 -29.01
C ILE A 93 -24.87 19.14 -29.66
N LYS A 94 -25.60 20.16 -29.21
CA LYS A 94 -26.49 20.89 -30.12
C LYS A 94 -25.64 21.99 -30.74
N VAL A 95 -24.69 21.59 -31.59
CA VAL A 95 -24.00 22.53 -32.47
C VAL A 95 -25.11 23.12 -33.32
N SER A 96 -25.50 24.34 -32.95
CA SER A 96 -26.37 25.19 -33.74
C SER A 96 -25.98 25.03 -35.19
N ALA A 97 -26.94 24.58 -36.00
CA ALA A 97 -26.81 24.53 -37.44
C ALA A 97 -26.46 25.94 -37.94
N LEU A 98 -25.17 26.20 -38.08
CA LEU A 98 -24.65 27.38 -38.74
C LEU A 98 -24.98 27.17 -40.21
N ASN A 99 -25.92 27.96 -40.71
CA ASN A 99 -26.28 28.04 -42.11
C ASN A 99 -25.04 28.45 -42.93
N LEU A 100 -24.28 27.45 -43.40
CA LEU A 100 -23.24 27.64 -44.40
C LEU A 100 -23.85 27.45 -45.80
N PRO A 101 -23.52 28.31 -46.77
CA PRO A 101 -23.96 28.14 -48.15
C PRO A 101 -23.42 26.83 -48.74
N PRO A 102 -24.17 26.20 -49.67
CA PRO A 102 -23.78 24.93 -50.25
C PRO A 102 -22.45 25.05 -51.03
N PRO A 103 -21.54 24.06 -50.89
CA PRO A 103 -20.27 24.07 -51.60
C PRO A 103 -20.47 23.96 -53.13
N PRO A 104 -19.56 24.55 -53.93
CA PRO A 104 -19.64 24.48 -55.38
C PRO A 104 -19.51 23.03 -55.90
N PRO A 105 -20.10 22.72 -57.06
CA PRO A 105 -20.09 21.37 -57.60
C PRO A 105 -18.65 20.88 -57.89
N PRO A 106 -18.33 19.62 -57.58
CA PRO A 106 -16.98 19.09 -57.79
C PRO A 106 -16.65 19.03 -59.28
N LYS A 107 -15.53 19.66 -59.67
CA LYS A 107 -14.91 19.42 -60.97
C LYS A 107 -14.53 17.94 -61.06
N LYS A 108 -15.01 17.26 -62.11
CA LYS A 108 -14.63 15.87 -62.41
C LYS A 108 -13.11 15.79 -62.63
N LEU A 109 -12.42 15.24 -61.64
CA LEU A 109 -11.04 14.81 -61.78
C LEU A 109 -11.00 13.55 -62.67
N PRO A 110 -9.92 13.35 -63.45
CA PRO A 110 -9.73 12.13 -64.21
C PRO A 110 -9.70 10.90 -63.29
N PRO A 111 -10.12 9.73 -63.79
CA PRO A 111 -10.20 8.51 -62.99
C PRO A 111 -8.83 8.13 -62.44
N LEU A 112 -8.76 8.00 -61.11
CA LEU A 112 -7.59 7.50 -60.40
C LEU A 112 -7.30 6.05 -60.85
N PRO A 113 -6.03 5.66 -61.06
CA PRO A 113 -5.68 4.26 -61.31
C PRO A 113 -6.14 3.37 -60.14
N PRO A 114 -6.45 2.09 -60.42
CA PRO A 114 -6.96 1.17 -59.41
C PRO A 114 -5.98 1.06 -58.23
N PRO A 115 -6.48 1.12 -56.98
CA PRO A 115 -5.63 0.99 -55.80
C PRO A 115 -4.98 -0.40 -55.80
N LEU A 116 -3.65 -0.42 -55.71
CA LEU A 116 -2.90 -1.63 -55.41
C LEU A 116 -3.44 -2.22 -54.10
N PRO A 117 -3.56 -3.56 -53.97
CA PRO A 117 -3.97 -4.17 -52.73
C PRO A 117 -3.01 -3.77 -51.61
N ILE A 118 -3.52 -2.97 -50.68
CA ILE A 118 -2.83 -2.57 -49.46
C ILE A 118 -2.75 -3.85 -48.61
N THR A 119 -1.58 -4.48 -48.61
CA THR A 119 -1.25 -5.49 -47.62
C THR A 119 -1.38 -4.84 -46.24
N PRO A 120 -2.16 -5.42 -45.30
CA PRO A 120 -2.21 -4.90 -43.95
C PRO A 120 -0.78 -4.92 -43.38
N PRO A 121 -0.29 -3.81 -42.80
CA PRO A 121 0.99 -3.80 -42.12
C PRO A 121 1.04 -4.93 -41.10
N GLN A 122 1.96 -5.86 -41.30
CA GLN A 122 2.24 -6.91 -40.34
C GLN A 122 2.72 -6.21 -39.05
N GLU A 123 1.92 -6.27 -37.99
CA GLU A 123 2.29 -5.74 -36.67
C GLU A 123 3.63 -6.34 -36.27
N ALA A 124 4.66 -5.49 -36.23
CA ALA A 124 5.95 -5.87 -35.68
C ALA A 124 5.74 -6.26 -34.20
N PRO A 125 6.35 -7.36 -33.73
CA PRO A 125 6.28 -7.73 -32.33
C PRO A 125 6.77 -6.55 -31.47
N PRO A 126 6.12 -6.27 -30.32
CA PRO A 126 6.50 -5.16 -29.47
C PRO A 126 7.98 -5.29 -29.09
N PRO A 127 8.76 -4.17 -29.13
CA PRO A 127 10.17 -4.21 -28.79
C PRO A 127 10.34 -4.77 -27.36
N PRO A 128 11.40 -5.56 -27.12
CA PRO A 128 11.69 -6.07 -25.78
C PRO A 128 11.81 -4.89 -24.80
N PRO A 129 11.28 -5.02 -23.57
CA PRO A 129 11.31 -3.93 -22.61
C PRO A 129 12.76 -3.52 -22.32
N THR A 130 13.06 -2.24 -22.49
CA THR A 130 14.35 -1.66 -22.14
C THR A 130 14.56 -1.80 -20.63
N GLN A 131 15.81 -1.97 -20.18
CA GLN A 131 16.14 -2.07 -18.75
C GLN A 131 15.53 -0.93 -17.92
N GLU A 132 15.40 0.27 -18.50
CA GLU A 132 14.76 1.42 -17.87
C GLU A 132 13.28 1.19 -17.52
N GLN A 133 12.52 0.54 -18.41
CA GLN A 133 11.10 0.24 -18.18
C GLN A 133 10.93 -0.83 -17.10
N LEU A 134 11.87 -1.76 -17.02
CA LEU A 134 11.87 -2.79 -15.97
C LEU A 134 12.16 -2.17 -14.61
N ASP A 135 13.14 -1.29 -14.51
CA ASP A 135 13.47 -0.58 -13.28
C ASP A 135 12.31 0.31 -12.82
N GLU A 136 11.65 1.04 -13.71
CA GLU A 136 10.47 1.85 -13.38
C GLU A 136 9.30 0.98 -12.89
N ALA A 137 9.05 -0.16 -13.55
CA ALA A 137 8.05 -1.11 -13.11
C ALA A 137 8.40 -1.79 -11.78
N GLU A 138 9.67 -1.95 -11.45
CA GLU A 138 10.14 -2.43 -10.15
C GLU A 138 10.03 -1.38 -9.05
N LEU A 139 10.34 -0.12 -9.37
CA LEU A 139 10.28 1.02 -8.45
C LEU A 139 8.82 1.32 -8.05
N GLY A 140 7.89 1.22 -9.00
CA GLY A 140 6.46 1.38 -8.75
C GLY A 140 5.81 0.24 -7.93
N LYS A 141 6.52 -0.85 -7.66
CA LYS A 141 6.02 -1.95 -6.80
C LYS A 141 6.30 -1.74 -5.32
N PHE A 142 7.12 -0.75 -4.96
CA PHE A 142 7.32 -0.40 -3.56
C PHE A 142 6.07 0.27 -3.01
N VAL A 143 5.49 -0.34 -1.98
CA VAL A 143 4.33 0.19 -1.26
C VAL A 143 4.79 0.66 0.10
N PHE A 144 4.57 1.94 0.39
CA PHE A 144 4.79 2.50 1.71
C PHE A 144 3.87 1.87 2.75
N ILE A 145 4.44 1.38 3.85
CA ILE A 145 3.69 0.74 4.94
C ILE A 145 3.64 1.65 6.17
N GLY A 146 4.70 2.42 6.42
CA GLY A 146 4.78 3.31 7.57
C GLY A 146 6.18 3.86 7.75
N PHE A 147 6.38 4.63 8.82
CA PHE A 147 7.67 5.22 9.15
C PHE A 147 7.87 5.26 10.66
N LEU A 148 9.12 5.28 11.09
CA LEU A 148 9.54 5.45 12.46
C LEU A 148 10.42 6.70 12.54
N LYS A 149 9.97 7.67 13.33
CA LYS A 149 10.74 8.88 13.64
C LYS A 149 11.35 8.75 15.02
N LYS A 150 12.68 8.76 15.10
CA LYS A 150 13.44 8.73 16.36
C LYS A 150 14.36 9.94 16.41
N GLY A 151 13.89 11.01 17.05
CA GLY A 151 14.58 12.29 17.06
C GLY A 151 14.63 12.90 15.66
N THR A 152 15.83 13.12 15.14
CA THR A 152 16.08 13.65 13.78
C THR A 152 16.20 12.57 12.71
N GLU A 153 16.19 11.29 13.09
CA GLU A 153 16.28 10.17 12.15
C GLU A 153 14.90 9.63 11.79
N SER A 154 14.56 9.67 10.50
CA SER A 154 13.35 9.05 9.94
C SER A 154 13.72 7.76 9.21
N THR A 155 13.11 6.65 9.61
CA THR A 155 13.21 5.36 8.93
C THR A 155 11.88 5.02 8.29
N VAL A 156 11.86 4.78 6.98
CA VAL A 156 10.66 4.45 6.22
C VAL A 156 10.60 2.94 6.00
N PHE A 157 9.41 2.35 6.14
CA PHE A 157 9.13 0.96 5.86
C PHE A 157 8.42 0.83 4.51
N LEU A 158 9.03 0.09 3.60
CA LEU A 158 8.52 -0.17 2.27
C LEU A 158 8.26 -1.67 2.14
N SER A 159 7.17 -2.07 1.48
CA SER A 159 6.97 -3.45 1.06
C SER A 159 7.18 -3.59 -0.45
N LYS A 160 7.80 -4.69 -0.87
CA LYS A 160 7.82 -5.13 -2.27
C LYS A 160 7.59 -6.63 -2.29
N GLY A 161 6.49 -7.07 -2.91
CA GLY A 161 6.19 -8.50 -3.06
C GLY A 161 6.02 -9.27 -1.74
N GLY A 162 5.65 -8.59 -0.64
CA GLY A 162 5.51 -9.20 0.69
C GLY A 162 6.75 -9.15 1.57
N GLU A 163 7.90 -8.74 1.03
CA GLU A 163 9.11 -8.45 1.81
C GLU A 163 9.12 -7.00 2.29
N ILE A 164 9.62 -6.77 3.51
CA ILE A 164 9.71 -5.44 4.13
C ILE A 164 11.15 -4.93 4.08
N PHE A 165 11.32 -3.74 3.54
CA PHE A 165 12.58 -3.03 3.41
C PHE A 165 12.59 -1.80 4.33
N LEU A 166 13.70 -1.61 5.04
CA LEU A 166 13.94 -0.41 5.83
C LEU A 166 14.77 0.58 5.02
N ALA A 167 14.20 1.74 4.79
CA ALA A 167 14.78 2.82 4.02
C ALA A 167 15.18 3.97 4.96
N LYS A 168 16.47 4.30 4.98
CA LYS A 168 17.03 5.45 5.70
C LYS A 168 17.64 6.41 4.69
N LYS A 169 17.76 7.69 5.05
CA LYS A 169 18.47 8.68 4.21
C LYS A 169 19.89 8.19 3.91
N GLY A 170 20.26 8.11 2.63
CA GLY A 170 21.55 7.58 2.17
C GLY A 170 21.68 6.04 2.26
N GLY A 171 20.62 5.33 2.63
CA GLY A 171 20.61 3.87 2.71
C GLY A 171 20.29 3.21 1.37
N ARG A 172 20.71 1.96 1.20
CA ARG A 172 20.36 1.15 0.03
C ARG A 172 19.17 0.25 0.30
N ILE A 173 18.25 0.19 -0.67
CA ILE A 173 17.08 -0.69 -0.68
C ILE A 173 17.37 -1.82 -1.68
N GLY A 174 17.82 -2.95 -1.15
CA GLY A 174 18.29 -4.06 -1.98
C GLY A 174 19.54 -3.69 -2.82
N PRO A 175 19.85 -4.44 -3.89
CA PRO A 175 21.06 -4.25 -4.67
C PRO A 175 20.96 -3.12 -5.72
N LYS A 176 19.74 -2.69 -6.06
CA LYS A 176 19.48 -1.84 -7.23
C LYS A 176 19.09 -0.39 -6.91
N PHE A 177 18.68 -0.11 -5.67
CA PHE A 177 18.05 1.17 -5.33
C PHE A 177 18.72 1.82 -4.13
N GLU A 178 18.83 3.14 -4.17
CA GLU A 178 19.44 3.97 -3.13
C GLU A 178 18.50 5.12 -2.74
N VAL A 179 18.42 5.41 -1.44
CA VAL A 179 17.55 6.45 -0.90
C VAL A 179 18.31 7.75 -0.86
N THR A 180 17.92 8.69 -1.71
CA THR A 180 18.61 9.99 -1.81
C THR A 180 18.16 10.94 -0.72
N ASP A 181 16.84 10.98 -0.46
CA ASP A 181 16.28 11.86 0.57
C ASP A 181 15.04 11.27 1.22
N VAL A 182 14.85 11.61 2.49
CA VAL A 182 13.71 11.20 3.31
C VAL A 182 13.17 12.45 3.99
N THR A 183 12.02 12.92 3.56
CA THR A 183 11.27 14.01 4.19
C THR A 183 10.07 13.45 4.94
N ASP A 184 9.38 14.29 5.72
CA ASP A 184 8.14 13.89 6.41
C ASP A 184 7.00 13.62 5.41
N ASP A 185 7.03 14.24 4.22
CA ASP A 185 5.97 14.13 3.21
C ASP A 185 6.27 13.11 2.10
N ALA A 186 7.54 12.89 1.77
CA ALA A 186 7.94 12.01 0.66
C ALA A 186 9.32 11.37 0.87
N ILE A 187 9.47 10.15 0.33
CA ILE A 187 10.77 9.50 0.18
C ILE A 187 11.19 9.51 -1.29
N THR A 188 12.45 9.83 -1.52
CA THR A 188 13.02 9.89 -2.85
C THR A 188 14.03 8.76 -3.05
N ILE A 189 13.71 7.85 -3.95
CA ILE A 189 14.48 6.64 -4.24
C ILE A 189 15.07 6.76 -5.65
N LYS A 190 16.35 6.45 -5.80
CA LYS A 190 17.08 6.49 -7.06
C LYS A 190 17.53 5.07 -7.46
N SER A 191 17.39 4.70 -8.73
CA SER A 191 18.03 3.49 -9.27
C SER A 191 19.52 3.73 -9.45
N VAL A 192 20.35 2.80 -8.95
CA VAL A 192 21.80 2.83 -9.09
C VAL A 192 22.22 2.57 -10.54
N GLN A 193 21.37 1.90 -11.33
CA GLN A 193 21.68 1.45 -12.68
C GLN A 193 21.27 2.46 -13.77
N THR A 194 20.16 3.18 -13.57
CA THR A 194 19.57 4.05 -14.60
C THR A 194 19.49 5.51 -14.17
N ASP A 195 20.01 5.85 -12.97
CA ASP A 195 19.96 7.18 -12.37
C ASP A 195 18.55 7.80 -12.21
N ARG A 196 17.48 7.05 -12.50
CA ARG A 196 16.10 7.52 -12.37
C ARG A 196 15.68 7.68 -10.92
N GLN A 197 14.94 8.74 -10.67
CA GLN A 197 14.45 9.14 -9.35
C GLN A 197 12.93 8.97 -9.28
N LEU A 198 12.45 8.27 -8.27
CA LEU A 198 11.03 8.14 -7.95
C LEU A 198 10.76 8.76 -6.59
N VAL A 199 9.81 9.68 -6.57
CA VAL A 199 9.30 10.29 -5.35
C VAL A 199 8.06 9.51 -4.93
N ILE A 200 8.16 8.76 -3.84
CA ILE A 200 7.03 8.06 -3.24
C ILE A 200 6.50 8.96 -2.12
N PRO A 201 5.30 9.51 -2.26
CA PRO A 201 4.72 10.32 -1.20
C PRO A 201 4.36 9.39 -0.01
N LEU A 202 4.72 9.81 1.19
CA LEU A 202 4.47 9.11 2.45
C LEU A 202 3.01 9.37 2.88
N LEU A 203 2.06 9.07 2.00
CA LEU A 203 0.65 9.25 2.28
C LEU A 203 0.19 8.11 3.18
N GLU A 204 -0.22 8.44 4.39
CA GLU A 204 -0.89 7.50 5.29
C GLU A 204 -2.10 6.88 4.55
N ASN A 205 -2.05 5.57 4.32
CA ASN A 205 -3.19 4.72 3.92
C ASN A 205 -3.79 4.91 2.50
N ARG A 206 -2.99 5.06 1.44
CA ARG A 206 -3.53 4.90 0.07
C ARG A 206 -2.59 4.14 -0.88
N SER A 207 -3.01 2.94 -1.31
CA SER A 207 -2.36 2.19 -2.38
C SER A 207 -2.37 3.01 -3.68
N LEU A 208 -1.19 3.35 -4.20
CA LEU A 208 -1.01 4.04 -5.47
C LEU A 208 -1.47 3.11 -6.61
N SER A 209 -2.73 3.25 -7.02
CA SER A 209 -3.25 2.54 -8.18
C SER A 209 -2.60 3.14 -9.42
N THR A 210 -1.70 2.38 -10.03
CA THR A 210 -1.09 2.74 -11.31
C THR A 210 -2.19 2.86 -12.36
N ARG A 211 -2.32 4.04 -12.96
CA ARG A 211 -3.21 4.30 -14.09
C ARG A 211 -2.66 3.55 -15.31
N ARG A 212 -2.99 2.27 -15.45
CA ARG A 212 -2.80 1.52 -16.70
C ARG A 212 -3.79 2.06 -17.72
N THR A 213 -3.33 2.99 -18.55
CA THR A 213 -3.98 3.29 -19.83
C THR A 213 -3.68 2.11 -20.75
N THR A 214 -4.58 1.12 -20.77
CA THR A 214 -4.57 0.09 -21.81
C THR A 214 -5.35 0.64 -23.01
N PRO A 215 -4.72 0.88 -24.17
CA PRO A 215 -5.47 1.05 -25.41
C PRO A 215 -6.00 -0.34 -25.81
N ARG A 216 -7.29 -0.43 -26.13
CA ARG A 216 -7.91 -1.66 -26.64
C ARG A 216 -8.39 -1.39 -28.09
N PRO A 217 -8.24 -2.35 -29.02
CA PRO A 217 -8.24 -2.12 -30.47
C PRO A 217 -9.60 -1.80 -31.06
#